data_AF-A0AAE1TK31-F1
#
_entry.id   AF-A0AAE1TK31-F1
#
_cell.length_a   1.000
_cell.length_b   1.000
_cell.length_c   1.000
_cell.angle_alpha   90.00
_cell.angle_beta   90.00
_cell.angle_gamma   90.00
#
_symmetry.space_group_name_H-M   'P 1'
#
loop_
_entity.id
_entity.type
_entity.pdbx_description
1 polymer ?
#
loop_
_entity_poly.entity_id
_entity_poly.type
_entity_poly.pdbx_seq_one_letter_code
_entity_poly.pdbx_strand_id
1 'polypeptide(L)'
;MNNISFSHFKDTVELLPDEEVNADGTLLLEGSTGTLRTNAPLTRYAHGTFTVYVTATSAPHPASPAVAKVTIYVLRDSDLMRFVFGLTPGEVRRQLDHFRREVEEALPVTASLNIYDTAYYSNADGAIDFTTTGSCFQLEGRNLHDTKLLLDAQQNPDLDKVFNRFTVRKVERCVPRRASTGADWVEVWVLVIAAFIGIGGGVSAITVCCLYSRYRRRLDHHQRHLRLLESPPSVLPPGSIVMLPQAAGGPMGPPPPPPHHLGPPPGHPGHPPPASMLSSEPPRTYEWQERGLPLDNVSYRSGQR
;
A
#
# COMPACT_ATOMS: atom_id res chain seq x y z
N MET A 1 -5.32 -7.76 36.44
CA MET A 1 -5.84 -8.32 35.18
C MET A 1 -6.38 -7.15 34.38
N ASN A 2 -5.87 -6.94 33.17
CA ASN A 2 -6.25 -5.80 32.34
C ASN A 2 -7.13 -6.37 31.22
N ASN A 3 -8.35 -5.87 31.08
CA ASN A 3 -9.21 -6.24 29.96
C ASN A 3 -9.06 -5.18 28.87
N ILE A 4 -8.60 -5.60 27.69
CA ILE A 4 -8.33 -4.77 26.52
C ILE A 4 -9.23 -5.28 25.39
N SER A 5 -10.12 -4.43 24.89
CA SER A 5 -10.89 -4.71 23.67
C SER A 5 -10.49 -3.76 22.55
N PHE A 6 -10.66 -4.19 21.30
CA PHE A 6 -10.39 -3.40 20.11
C PHE A 6 -11.65 -3.27 19.26
N SER A 7 -11.90 -2.08 18.70
CA SER A 7 -13.03 -1.81 17.80
C SER A 7 -12.63 -0.82 16.70
N HIS A 8 -13.05 -1.10 15.46
CA HIS A 8 -12.71 -0.27 14.30
C HIS A 8 -13.65 0.95 14.16
N PHE A 9 -13.17 2.02 13.53
CA PHE A 9 -14.08 3.05 13.01
C PHE A 9 -14.81 2.51 11.78
N LYS A 10 -16.15 2.55 11.79
CA LYS A 10 -16.90 2.51 10.53
C LYS A 10 -16.55 3.73 9.69
N ASP A 11 -16.59 3.54 8.37
CA ASP A 11 -16.37 4.57 7.34
C ASP A 11 -14.90 5.00 7.10
N THR A 12 -14.01 4.09 6.67
CA THR A 12 -13.27 4.22 5.38
C THR A 12 -12.34 3.04 5.03
N VAL A 13 -12.60 2.39 3.89
CA VAL A 13 -11.72 1.45 3.14
C VAL A 13 -11.52 0.05 3.79
N GLU A 14 -11.20 -0.95 2.95
CA GLU A 14 -11.22 -2.39 3.23
C GLU A 14 -10.66 -2.78 4.61
N LEU A 15 -11.57 -3.31 5.42
CA LEU A 15 -11.37 -3.68 6.81
C LEU A 15 -10.85 -5.12 6.90
N LEU A 16 -9.97 -5.38 7.87
CA LEU A 16 -9.96 -6.70 8.51
C LEU A 16 -11.36 -6.95 9.10
N PRO A 17 -11.86 -8.20 9.12
CA PRO A 17 -13.23 -8.47 9.58
C PRO A 17 -13.51 -7.89 10.98
N ASP A 18 -14.80 -7.65 11.28
CA ASP A 18 -15.33 -7.18 12.58
C ASP A 18 -15.16 -8.24 13.71
N GLU A 19 -14.02 -8.90 13.75
CA GLU A 19 -13.63 -9.94 14.69
C GLU A 19 -12.83 -9.31 15.85
N GLU A 20 -13.00 -9.81 17.06
CA GLU A 20 -12.25 -9.35 18.23
C GLU A 20 -10.76 -9.69 18.05
N VAL A 21 -9.99 -8.78 17.45
CA VAL A 21 -8.56 -8.98 17.26
C VAL A 21 -7.91 -9.08 18.64
N ASN A 22 -7.38 -10.26 18.95
CA ASN A 22 -6.65 -10.48 20.19
C ASN A 22 -5.45 -9.53 20.27
N ALA A 23 -5.59 -8.47 21.06
CA ALA A 23 -4.62 -7.42 21.25
C ALA A 23 -3.82 -7.60 22.56
N ASP A 24 -3.90 -8.77 23.19
CA ASP A 24 -3.14 -9.05 24.41
C ASP A 24 -1.63 -8.85 24.18
N GLY A 25 -0.97 -8.27 25.18
CA GLY A 25 0.43 -7.85 25.08
C GLY A 25 0.73 -6.70 24.10
N THR A 26 -0.24 -6.06 23.44
CA THR A 26 -0.01 -4.89 22.57
C THR A 26 0.31 -3.61 23.36
N LEU A 27 -0.24 -3.51 24.57
CA LEU A 27 -0.07 -2.38 25.49
C LEU A 27 0.48 -2.89 26.83
N LEU A 28 1.47 -2.18 27.38
CA LEU A 28 2.05 -2.41 28.69
C LEU A 28 1.66 -1.30 29.64
N LEU A 29 1.16 -1.66 30.82
CA LEU A 29 0.89 -0.75 31.92
C LEU A 29 1.92 -0.99 33.03
N GLU A 30 2.70 0.04 33.38
CA GLU A 30 3.64 -0.03 34.48
C GLU A 30 2.90 0.13 35.83
N GLY A 31 2.92 -0.91 36.67
CA GLY A 31 2.10 -0.96 37.89
C GLY A 31 2.49 0.01 39.01
N SER A 32 3.70 0.58 38.97
CA SER A 32 4.20 1.55 39.96
C SER A 32 3.95 3.01 39.56
N THR A 33 4.05 3.33 38.27
CA THR A 33 3.92 4.70 37.75
C THR A 33 2.56 4.96 37.09
N GLY A 34 1.84 3.90 36.71
CA GLY A 34 0.66 3.98 35.83
C GLY A 34 0.99 4.24 34.35
N THR A 35 2.26 4.34 33.97
CA THR A 35 2.65 4.70 32.59
C THR A 35 2.16 3.63 31.60
N LEU A 36 1.38 4.06 30.61
CA LEU A 36 0.91 3.20 29.52
C LEU A 36 1.84 3.34 28.30
N ARG A 37 2.32 2.21 27.79
CA ARG A 37 3.26 2.12 26.67
C ARG A 37 2.78 1.15 25.60
N THR A 38 3.15 1.39 24.35
CA THR A 38 3.01 0.43 23.27
C THR A 38 4.13 -0.60 23.32
N ASN A 39 3.79 -1.88 23.19
CA ASN A 39 4.74 -3.00 23.16
C ASN A 39 4.87 -3.64 21.77
N ALA A 40 3.93 -3.34 20.87
CA ALA A 40 3.96 -3.78 19.47
C ALA A 40 3.65 -2.62 18.51
N PRO A 41 4.11 -2.67 17.25
CA PRO A 41 3.76 -1.66 16.25
C PRO A 41 2.26 -1.61 15.97
N LEU A 42 1.63 -0.45 16.17
CA LEU A 42 0.19 -0.28 15.99
C LEU A 42 -0.26 -0.14 14.52
N THR A 43 0.64 -0.30 13.54
CA THR A 43 0.39 -0.03 12.12
C THR A 43 -0.75 -0.85 11.51
N ARG A 44 -1.00 -2.06 12.04
CA ARG A 44 -2.10 -2.95 11.64
C ARG A 44 -3.48 -2.55 12.23
N TYR A 45 -3.48 -1.69 13.24
CA TYR A 45 -4.67 -1.26 13.98
C TYR A 45 -5.07 0.19 13.65
N ALA A 46 -4.39 0.81 12.68
CA ALA A 46 -4.72 2.14 12.19
C ALA A 46 -6.20 2.26 11.79
N HIS A 47 -6.80 3.42 12.07
CA HIS A 47 -8.25 3.66 11.91
C HIS A 47 -9.11 2.81 12.85
N GLY A 48 -8.51 2.27 13.92
CA GLY A 48 -9.19 1.59 15.01
C GLY A 48 -8.95 2.22 16.38
N THR A 49 -9.58 1.61 17.40
CA THR A 49 -9.58 2.08 18.78
C THR A 49 -9.36 0.94 19.75
N PHE A 50 -8.52 1.14 20.77
CA PHE A 50 -8.46 0.25 21.92
C PHE A 50 -9.27 0.84 23.07
N THR A 51 -10.10 0.02 23.71
CA THR A 51 -10.71 0.32 25.00
C THR A 51 -10.02 -0.51 26.07
N VAL A 52 -9.37 0.18 27.02
CA VAL A 52 -8.64 -0.42 28.13
C VAL A 52 -9.33 -0.08 29.44
N TYR A 53 -9.61 -1.07 30.27
CA TYR A 53 -10.04 -0.85 31.65
C TYR A 53 -8.84 -0.96 32.59
N VAL A 54 -8.38 0.19 33.07
CA VAL A 54 -7.27 0.32 34.03
C VAL A 54 -7.85 0.21 35.45
N THR A 55 -7.25 -0.62 36.29
CA THR A 55 -7.64 -0.76 37.71
C THR A 55 -6.51 -0.33 38.63
N ALA A 56 -6.83 0.44 39.67
CA ALA A 56 -5.89 0.92 40.67
C ALA A 56 -6.30 0.43 42.07
N THR A 57 -5.33 -0.09 42.82
CA THR A 57 -5.54 -0.74 44.12
C THR A 57 -4.49 -0.30 45.13
N SER A 58 -4.90 0.44 46.16
CA SER A 58 -4.00 0.92 47.23
C SER A 58 -3.67 -0.12 48.30
N ALA A 59 -4.34 -1.28 48.28
CA ALA A 59 -4.16 -2.37 49.23
C ALA A 59 -4.18 -3.73 48.49
N PRO A 60 -3.61 -4.81 49.06
CA PRO A 60 -3.57 -6.12 48.40
C PRO A 60 -4.94 -6.78 48.20
N HIS A 61 -5.91 -6.45 49.06
CA HIS A 61 -7.29 -6.96 49.03
C HIS A 61 -8.28 -5.80 49.25
N PRO A 62 -8.48 -4.91 48.25
CA PRO A 62 -9.46 -3.84 48.35
C PRO A 62 -10.86 -4.38 48.03
N ALA A 63 -11.85 -4.06 48.86
CA ALA A 63 -13.25 -4.46 48.63
C ALA A 63 -13.86 -3.84 47.35
N SER A 64 -13.26 -2.75 46.84
CA SER A 64 -13.60 -2.13 45.56
C SER A 64 -12.34 -1.50 44.95
N PRO A 65 -11.84 -1.98 43.79
CA PRO A 65 -10.78 -1.31 43.05
C PRO A 65 -11.31 -0.08 42.33
N ALA A 66 -10.52 0.99 42.22
CA ALA A 66 -10.86 2.10 41.35
C ALA A 66 -10.67 1.68 39.89
N VAL A 67 -11.68 1.94 39.03
CA VAL A 67 -11.66 1.53 37.62
C VAL A 67 -11.79 2.76 36.72
N ALA A 68 -10.88 2.89 35.75
CA ALA A 68 -10.92 3.92 34.72
C ALA A 68 -11.02 3.28 33.33
N LYS A 69 -11.90 3.82 32.48
CA LYS A 69 -11.99 3.45 31.06
C LYS A 69 -11.13 4.41 30.24
N VAL A 70 -10.16 3.88 29.52
CA VAL A 70 -9.29 4.64 28.60
C VAL A 70 -9.62 4.20 27.17
N THR A 71 -9.86 5.15 26.28
CA THR A 71 -10.02 4.89 24.83
C THR A 71 -8.84 5.49 24.08
N ILE A 72 -8.17 4.67 23.29
CA ILE A 72 -6.92 4.99 22.59
C ILE A 72 -7.20 4.93 21.10
N TYR A 73 -6.95 6.03 20.40
CA TYR A 73 -7.18 6.15 18.96
C TYR A 73 -5.88 5.86 18.19
N VAL A 74 -5.92 4.94 17.23
CA VAL A 74 -4.77 4.61 16.40
C VAL A 74 -4.88 5.35 15.06
N LEU A 75 -3.96 6.27 14.81
CA LEU A 75 -3.99 7.17 13.67
C LEU A 75 -2.74 6.95 12.81
N ARG A 76 -2.83 7.30 11.53
CA ARG A 76 -1.64 7.48 10.68
C ARG A 76 -1.38 8.97 10.52
N ASP A 77 -0.12 9.32 10.27
CA ASP A 77 0.27 10.70 9.95
C ASP A 77 -0.44 11.24 8.69
N SER A 78 -1.00 10.36 7.85
CA SER A 78 -1.88 10.74 6.73
C SER A 78 -3.21 11.35 7.15
N ASP A 79 -3.65 11.08 8.38
CA ASP A 79 -4.92 11.50 8.98
C ASP A 79 -4.75 12.74 9.88
N LEU A 80 -3.51 13.23 10.00
CA LEU A 80 -3.14 14.39 10.81
C LEU A 80 -2.98 15.64 9.94
N MET A 81 -3.32 16.78 10.52
CA MET A 81 -2.99 18.10 9.97
C MET A 81 -1.69 18.61 10.61
N ARG A 82 -1.12 19.70 10.09
CA ARG A 82 0.13 20.31 10.55
C ARG A 82 0.03 21.82 10.54
N PHE A 83 0.32 22.43 11.68
CA PHE A 83 0.61 23.85 11.78
C PHE A 83 2.05 24.09 11.33
N VAL A 84 2.23 25.13 10.52
CA VAL A 84 3.55 25.59 10.06
C VAL A 84 3.81 26.96 10.65
N PHE A 85 4.61 27.02 11.71
CA PHE A 85 4.95 28.25 12.43
C PHE A 85 6.18 28.91 11.80
N GLY A 86 6.19 30.24 11.73
CA GLY A 86 7.33 31.08 11.34
C GLY A 86 8.36 31.31 12.44
N LEU A 87 8.56 30.32 13.31
CA LEU A 87 9.38 30.36 14.53
C LEU A 87 10.15 29.04 14.66
N THR A 88 11.19 29.02 15.49
CA THR A 88 11.98 27.81 15.77
C THR A 88 11.27 26.85 16.73
N PRO A 89 11.61 25.54 16.74
CA PRO A 89 10.90 24.57 17.59
C PRO A 89 11.03 24.88 19.09
N GLY A 90 12.14 25.49 19.51
CA GLY A 90 12.37 25.90 20.89
C GLY A 90 11.51 27.09 21.34
N GLU A 91 11.10 27.96 20.42
CA GLU A 91 10.17 29.07 20.68
C GLU A 91 8.73 28.57 20.68
N VAL A 92 8.34 27.78 19.67
CA VAL A 92 6.99 27.20 19.54
C VAL A 92 6.63 26.37 20.78
N ARG A 93 7.56 25.55 21.29
CA ARG A 93 7.35 24.75 22.53
C ARG A 93 7.00 25.59 23.75
N ARG A 94 7.56 26.80 23.91
CA ARG A 94 7.31 27.67 25.08
C ARG A 94 5.91 28.27 25.10
N GLN A 95 5.29 28.41 23.93
CA GLN A 95 3.98 29.03 23.76
C GLN A 95 2.89 28.04 23.36
N LEU A 96 3.22 26.75 23.22
CA LEU A 96 2.33 25.73 22.65
C LEU A 96 1.03 25.56 23.47
N ASP A 97 1.13 25.58 24.80
CA ASP A 97 -0.04 25.47 25.69
C ASP A 97 -0.93 26.72 25.68
N HIS A 98 -0.37 27.89 25.36
CA HIS A 98 -1.15 29.12 25.15
C HIS A 98 -1.82 29.10 23.78
N PHE A 99 -1.07 28.77 22.73
CA PHE A 99 -1.59 28.58 21.38
C PHE A 99 -2.75 27.57 21.34
N ARG A 100 -2.57 26.41 21.99
CA ARG A 100 -3.61 25.37 22.08
C ARG A 100 -4.92 25.93 22.63
N ARG A 101 -4.86 26.58 23.79
CA ARG A 101 -6.05 27.14 24.47
C ARG A 101 -6.71 28.24 23.65
N GLU A 102 -5.94 29.15 23.06
CA GLU A 102 -6.50 30.22 22.21
C GLU A 102 -7.14 29.66 20.93
N VAL A 103 -6.61 28.58 20.34
CA VAL A 103 -7.27 27.90 19.20
C VAL A 103 -8.53 27.16 19.65
N GLU A 104 -8.50 26.43 20.78
CA GLU A 104 -9.68 25.75 21.34
C GLU A 104 -10.81 26.74 21.70
N GLU A 105 -10.47 27.95 22.16
CA GLU A 105 -11.43 29.03 22.45
C GLU A 105 -11.96 29.71 21.17
N ALA A 106 -11.11 29.91 20.14
CA ALA A 106 -11.51 30.52 18.88
C ALA A 106 -12.33 29.59 17.96
N LEU A 107 -12.37 28.28 18.23
CA LEU A 107 -13.14 27.33 17.42
C LEU A 107 -14.66 27.48 17.66
N PRO A 108 -15.50 27.42 16.62
CA PRO A 108 -16.96 27.54 16.75
C PRO A 108 -17.63 26.29 17.37
N VAL A 109 -16.84 25.30 17.79
CA VAL A 109 -17.29 24.02 18.36
C VAL A 109 -16.40 23.66 19.54
N THR A 110 -16.98 23.10 20.61
CA THR A 110 -16.20 22.53 21.71
C THR A 110 -15.48 21.27 21.22
N ALA A 111 -14.18 21.39 20.93
CA ALA A 111 -13.33 20.29 20.49
C ALA A 111 -11.94 20.42 21.12
N SER A 112 -11.35 19.30 21.51
CA SER A 112 -10.00 19.23 22.08
C SER A 112 -8.97 19.17 20.97
N LEU A 113 -7.93 20.01 21.04
CA LEU A 113 -6.85 20.06 20.08
C LEU A 113 -5.63 19.30 20.61
N ASN A 114 -5.37 18.12 20.07
CA ASN A 114 -4.19 17.34 20.43
C ASN A 114 -3.01 17.71 19.51
N ILE A 115 -1.98 18.34 20.07
CA ILE A 115 -0.80 18.81 19.32
C ILE A 115 0.39 17.89 19.64
N TYR A 116 1.04 17.38 18.58
CA TYR A 116 2.19 16.49 18.67
C TYR A 116 3.52 17.26 18.57
N ASP A 117 4.62 16.53 18.80
CA ASP A 117 6.00 17.06 18.83
C ASP A 117 6.31 18.06 17.71
N THR A 118 6.93 19.18 18.08
CA THR A 118 7.42 20.21 17.15
C THR A 118 8.76 19.80 16.56
N ALA A 119 8.89 19.83 15.24
CA ALA A 119 10.15 19.59 14.51
C ALA A 119 10.42 20.71 13.50
N TYR A 120 11.66 20.82 13.02
CA TYR A 120 11.96 21.72 11.90
C TYR A 120 11.12 21.34 10.68
N TYR A 121 10.61 22.37 9.99
CA TYR A 121 9.73 22.18 8.86
C TYR A 121 10.51 21.59 7.67
N SER A 122 9.96 20.53 7.06
CA SER A 122 10.48 19.96 5.82
C SER A 122 9.46 20.20 4.69
N ASN A 123 9.98 20.72 3.57
CA ASN A 123 9.27 20.98 2.33
C ASN A 123 8.91 19.68 1.59
N ALA A 124 8.08 19.79 0.54
CA ALA A 124 7.74 18.67 -0.33
C ALA A 124 8.99 17.99 -0.95
N ASP A 125 10.03 18.77 -1.24
CA ASP A 125 11.31 18.31 -1.79
C ASP A 125 12.27 17.72 -0.73
N GLY A 126 11.82 17.58 0.51
CA GLY A 126 12.63 17.10 1.65
C GLY A 126 13.56 18.14 2.27
N ALA A 127 13.78 19.29 1.61
CA ALA A 127 14.60 20.38 2.13
C ALA A 127 14.05 20.90 3.47
N ILE A 128 14.93 20.99 4.48
CA ILE A 128 14.61 21.42 5.85
C ILE A 128 14.81 22.94 5.96
N ASP A 129 13.80 23.65 6.46
CA ASP A 129 13.88 25.06 6.82
C ASP A 129 14.05 25.18 8.34
N PHE A 130 15.19 25.74 8.76
CA PHE A 130 15.51 25.96 10.17
C PHE A 130 14.81 27.18 10.78
N THR A 131 14.15 28.01 9.97
CA THR A 131 13.39 29.19 10.40
C THR A 131 11.90 28.92 10.60
N THR A 132 11.41 27.75 10.18
CA THR A 132 10.02 27.33 10.38
C THR A 132 9.92 25.99 11.12
N THR A 133 8.81 25.84 11.83
CA THR A 133 8.50 24.66 12.64
C THR A 133 7.23 24.00 12.13
N GLY A 134 7.30 22.70 11.84
CA GLY A 134 6.13 21.85 11.67
C GLY A 134 5.74 21.22 13.00
N SER A 135 4.46 21.28 13.36
CA SER A 135 3.89 20.45 14.42
C SER A 135 2.58 19.86 13.91
N CYS A 136 2.50 18.53 13.93
CA CYS A 136 1.29 17.84 13.54
C CYS A 136 0.27 17.87 14.67
N PHE A 137 -1.01 17.77 14.34
CA PHE A 137 -2.10 17.82 15.31
C PHE A 137 -3.33 17.05 14.82
N GLN A 138 -4.21 16.74 15.77
CA GLN A 138 -5.53 16.17 15.56
C GLN A 138 -6.57 17.02 16.31
N LEU A 139 -7.75 17.19 15.73
CA LEU A 139 -8.92 17.70 16.43
C LEU A 139 -9.78 16.50 16.88
N GLU A 140 -10.02 16.37 18.19
CA GLU A 140 -10.68 15.19 18.76
C GLU A 140 -12.11 15.01 18.21
N GLY A 141 -12.44 13.78 17.81
CA GLY A 141 -13.77 13.42 17.28
C GLY A 141 -14.11 14.03 15.91
N ARG A 142 -13.12 14.53 15.16
CA ARG A 142 -13.32 15.14 13.83
C ARG A 142 -12.49 14.45 12.75
N ASN A 143 -13.02 14.42 11.53
CA ASN A 143 -12.28 13.95 10.37
C ASN A 143 -11.39 15.08 9.79
N LEU A 144 -10.50 14.74 8.85
CA LEU A 144 -9.59 15.71 8.19
C LEU A 144 -10.31 16.85 7.44
N HIS A 145 -11.45 16.58 6.82
CA HIS A 145 -12.19 17.54 6.02
C HIS A 145 -12.87 18.58 6.92
N ASP A 146 -13.57 18.12 7.95
CA ASP A 146 -14.17 18.94 9.00
C ASP A 146 -13.10 19.79 9.68
N THR A 147 -11.97 19.18 10.06
CA THR A 147 -10.84 19.87 10.71
C THR A 147 -10.27 20.98 9.81
N LYS A 148 -10.15 20.74 8.50
CA LYS A 148 -9.71 21.77 7.54
C LYS A 148 -10.72 22.92 7.43
N LEU A 149 -12.02 22.64 7.44
CA LEU A 149 -13.06 23.65 7.34
C LEU A 149 -13.19 24.48 8.63
N LEU A 150 -13.06 23.84 9.80
CA LEU A 150 -13.07 24.51 11.11
C LEU A 150 -11.85 25.39 11.36
N LEU A 151 -10.69 25.04 10.78
CA LEU A 151 -9.43 25.79 10.90
C LEU A 151 -9.16 26.72 9.70
N ASP A 152 -10.19 27.05 8.92
CA ASP A 152 -10.08 28.04 7.85
C ASP A 152 -10.15 29.47 8.42
N ALA A 153 -9.00 30.10 8.59
CA ALA A 153 -8.87 31.47 9.06
C ALA A 153 -9.59 32.51 8.19
N GLN A 154 -9.87 32.21 6.91
CA GLN A 154 -10.67 33.11 6.05
C GLN A 154 -12.14 33.15 6.46
N GLN A 155 -12.64 32.09 7.12
CA GLN A 155 -14.02 31.97 7.59
C GLN A 155 -14.17 32.32 9.07
N ASN A 156 -13.07 32.37 9.83
CA ASN A 156 -13.06 32.65 11.26
C ASN A 156 -12.04 33.76 11.62
N PRO A 157 -12.49 35.01 11.84
CA PRO A 157 -11.59 36.15 12.10
C PRO A 157 -10.95 36.12 13.49
N ASP A 158 -11.48 35.34 14.44
CA ASP A 158 -10.85 35.18 15.75
C ASP A 158 -9.71 34.17 15.68
N LEU A 159 -9.89 33.09 14.91
CA LEU A 159 -8.81 32.16 14.58
C LEU A 159 -7.68 32.84 13.79
N ASP A 160 -8.00 33.74 12.85
CA ASP A 160 -6.99 34.53 12.13
C ASP A 160 -6.14 35.41 13.07
N LYS A 161 -6.74 36.05 14.08
CA LYS A 161 -5.98 36.80 15.11
C LYS A 161 -5.02 35.90 15.88
N VAL A 162 -5.46 34.69 16.25
CA VAL A 162 -4.63 33.70 16.95
C VAL A 162 -3.48 33.23 16.05
N PHE A 163 -3.77 32.88 14.80
CA PHE A 163 -2.75 32.45 13.83
C PHE A 163 -1.71 33.55 13.59
N ASN A 164 -2.13 34.81 13.41
CA ASN A 164 -1.22 35.94 13.29
C ASN A 164 -0.38 36.17 14.56
N ARG A 165 -0.99 36.08 15.76
CA ARG A 165 -0.29 36.22 17.05
C ARG A 165 0.82 35.18 17.23
N PHE A 166 0.55 33.91 16.93
CA PHE A 166 1.51 32.82 17.09
C PHE A 166 2.37 32.56 15.83
N THR A 167 2.30 33.45 14.83
CA THR A 167 3.06 33.35 13.57
C THR A 167 2.80 32.03 12.81
N VAL A 168 1.56 31.55 12.78
CA VAL A 168 1.15 30.41 11.95
C VAL A 168 1.07 30.86 10.50
N ARG A 169 1.97 30.36 9.64
CA ARG A 169 2.04 30.72 8.21
C ARG A 169 1.01 29.97 7.37
N LYS A 170 0.72 28.71 7.71
CA LYS A 170 -0.27 27.86 7.02
C LYS A 170 -0.66 26.64 7.85
N VAL A 171 -1.80 26.06 7.49
CA VAL A 171 -2.30 24.77 7.98
C VAL A 171 -2.37 23.81 6.80
N GLU A 172 -1.67 22.67 6.88
CA GLU A 172 -1.60 21.68 5.80
C GLU A 172 -1.69 20.24 6.35
N ARG A 173 -1.54 19.22 5.50
CA ARG A 173 -1.48 17.82 5.98
C ARG A 173 -0.10 17.54 6.61
N CYS A 174 -0.08 16.71 7.65
CA CYS A 174 1.16 16.30 8.32
C CYS A 174 2.12 15.58 7.37
N VAL A 175 1.60 14.58 6.66
CA VAL A 175 2.30 13.97 5.51
C VAL A 175 1.78 14.62 4.23
N PRO A 176 2.66 15.15 3.35
CA PRO A 176 2.24 15.56 2.02
C PRO A 176 1.65 14.34 1.31
N ARG A 177 0.41 14.44 0.86
CA ARG A 177 -0.18 13.40 0.00
C ARG A 177 0.74 13.32 -1.21
N ARG A 178 1.51 12.23 -1.34
CA ARG A 178 2.08 11.83 -2.63
C ARG A 178 0.88 11.83 -3.57
N ALA A 179 0.83 12.80 -4.49
CA ALA A 179 -0.07 12.69 -5.62
C ALA A 179 0.20 11.30 -6.19
N SER A 180 -0.85 10.48 -6.36
CA SER A 180 -0.67 9.21 -7.09
C SER A 180 -0.03 9.62 -8.40
N THR A 181 1.24 9.24 -8.59
CA THR A 181 2.04 9.74 -9.70
C THR A 181 1.25 9.42 -10.95
N GLY A 182 0.66 10.45 -11.59
CA GLY A 182 -0.13 10.24 -12.79
C GLY A 182 0.80 9.58 -13.78
N ALA A 183 0.41 8.38 -14.25
CA ALA A 183 1.25 7.35 -14.86
C ALA A 183 2.61 7.89 -15.29
N ASP A 184 3.67 7.47 -14.59
CA ASP A 184 5.00 8.06 -14.75
C ASP A 184 5.34 8.11 -16.25
N TRP A 185 6.00 9.17 -16.73
CA TRP A 185 6.14 9.38 -18.17
C TRP A 185 6.75 8.15 -18.88
N VAL A 186 7.60 7.41 -18.16
CA VAL A 186 8.15 6.11 -18.56
C VAL A 186 7.05 5.04 -18.79
N GLU A 187 6.07 4.91 -17.90
CA GLU A 187 4.91 4.00 -18.01
C GLU A 187 4.08 4.32 -19.26
N VAL A 188 3.84 5.60 -19.53
CA VAL A 188 3.16 6.06 -20.75
C VAL A 188 3.95 5.68 -22.01
N TRP A 189 5.28 5.90 -22.02
CA TRP A 189 6.13 5.50 -23.13
C TRP A 189 6.17 3.97 -23.34
N VAL A 190 6.17 3.17 -22.27
CA VAL A 190 6.10 1.71 -22.35
C VAL A 190 4.78 1.25 -22.98
N LEU A 191 3.65 1.85 -22.59
CA LEU A 191 2.34 1.60 -23.20
C LEU A 191 2.32 1.94 -24.71
N VAL A 192 2.91 3.08 -25.10
CA VAL A 192 3.02 3.50 -26.51
C VAL A 192 3.86 2.50 -27.32
N ILE A 193 5.00 2.06 -26.80
CA ILE A 193 5.86 1.06 -27.47
C ILE A 193 5.12 -0.29 -27.59
N ALA A 194 4.44 -0.74 -26.54
CA ALA A 194 3.63 -1.96 -26.58
C ALA A 194 2.53 -1.90 -27.64
N ALA A 195 1.85 -0.75 -27.79
CA ALA A 195 0.86 -0.53 -28.84
C ALA A 195 1.47 -0.63 -30.25
N PHE A 196 2.64 -0.02 -30.49
CA PHE A 196 3.35 -0.13 -31.78
C PHE A 196 3.76 -1.58 -32.10
N ILE A 197 4.24 -2.34 -31.12
CA ILE A 197 4.58 -3.77 -31.30
C ILE A 197 3.32 -4.58 -31.64
N GLY A 198 2.19 -4.33 -30.95
CA GLY A 198 0.92 -4.98 -31.25
C GLY A 198 0.41 -4.71 -32.66
N ILE A 199 0.46 -3.44 -33.11
CA ILE A 199 0.06 -3.04 -34.46
C ILE A 199 0.99 -3.66 -35.52
N GLY A 200 2.31 -3.59 -35.32
CA GLY A 200 3.31 -4.19 -36.23
C GLY A 200 3.15 -5.71 -36.33
N GLY A 201 2.88 -6.39 -35.21
CA GLY A 201 2.54 -7.81 -35.16
C GLY A 201 1.28 -8.11 -35.99
N GLY A 202 0.20 -7.36 -35.78
CA GLY A 202 -1.06 -7.51 -36.54
C GLY A 202 -0.88 -7.32 -38.05
N VAL A 203 -0.21 -6.25 -38.48
CA VAL A 203 0.06 -5.97 -39.91
C VAL A 203 0.94 -7.05 -40.54
N SER A 204 1.98 -7.52 -39.83
CA SER A 204 2.85 -8.57 -40.34
C SER A 204 2.12 -9.92 -40.48
N ALA A 205 1.29 -10.30 -39.50
CA ALA A 205 0.45 -11.49 -39.57
C ALA A 205 -0.53 -11.44 -40.75
N ILE A 206 -1.24 -10.33 -40.94
CA ILE A 206 -2.14 -10.13 -42.10
C ILE A 206 -1.35 -10.27 -43.42
N THR A 207 -0.18 -9.63 -43.51
CA THR A 207 0.67 -9.66 -44.72
C THR A 207 1.12 -11.08 -45.05
N VAL A 208 1.58 -11.85 -44.04
CA VAL A 208 1.97 -13.26 -44.19
C VAL A 208 0.77 -14.13 -44.59
N CYS A 209 -0.40 -13.96 -43.99
CA CYS A 209 -1.63 -14.68 -44.38
C CYS A 209 -2.06 -14.37 -45.83
N CYS A 210 -1.96 -13.10 -46.27
CA CYS A 210 -2.24 -12.70 -47.65
C CYS A 210 -1.23 -13.27 -48.65
N LEU A 211 0.07 -13.27 -48.32
CA LEU A 211 1.10 -13.88 -49.16
C LEU A 211 0.96 -15.40 -49.23
N TYR A 212 0.73 -16.07 -48.09
CA TYR A 212 0.55 -17.53 -48.02
C TYR A 212 -0.68 -17.99 -48.80
N SER A 213 -1.82 -17.31 -48.65
CA SER A 213 -3.02 -17.62 -49.44
C SER A 213 -2.84 -17.37 -50.93
N ARG A 214 -2.11 -16.32 -51.34
CA ARG A 214 -1.76 -16.09 -52.75
C ARG A 214 -0.78 -17.13 -53.29
N TYR A 215 0.19 -17.57 -52.50
CA TYR A 215 1.13 -18.63 -52.84
C TYR A 215 0.42 -19.97 -53.03
N ARG A 216 -0.44 -20.36 -52.07
CA ARG A 216 -1.26 -21.57 -52.17
C ARG A 216 -2.18 -21.55 -53.40
N ARG A 217 -2.84 -20.44 -53.69
CA ARG A 217 -3.65 -20.26 -54.92
C ARG A 217 -2.81 -20.44 -56.21
N ARG A 218 -1.55 -19.99 -56.24
CA ARG A 218 -0.65 -20.22 -57.39
C ARG A 218 -0.25 -21.68 -57.52
N LEU A 219 0.06 -22.37 -56.41
CA LEU A 219 0.35 -23.81 -56.41
C LEU A 219 -0.84 -24.64 -56.91
N ASP A 220 -2.05 -24.36 -56.40
CA ASP A 220 -3.28 -25.02 -56.83
C ASP A 220 -3.52 -24.84 -58.35
N HIS A 221 -3.22 -23.64 -58.89
CA HIS A 221 -3.36 -23.34 -60.32
C HIS A 221 -2.30 -24.06 -61.17
N HIS A 222 -1.06 -24.20 -60.70
CA HIS A 222 -0.03 -24.97 -61.40
C HIS A 222 -0.30 -26.49 -61.37
N GLN A 223 -0.77 -27.03 -60.24
CA GLN A 223 -1.15 -28.44 -60.15
C GLN A 223 -2.30 -28.80 -61.12
N ARG A 224 -3.27 -27.90 -61.34
CA ARG A 224 -4.34 -28.12 -62.33
C ARG A 224 -3.81 -28.19 -63.77
N HIS A 225 -2.83 -27.37 -64.14
CA HIS A 225 -2.21 -27.44 -65.46
C HIS A 225 -1.44 -28.74 -65.69
N LEU A 226 -0.72 -29.24 -64.67
CA LEU A 226 -0.01 -30.51 -64.78
C LEU A 226 -0.98 -31.70 -64.91
N ARG A 227 -2.12 -31.68 -64.20
CA ARG A 227 -3.17 -32.71 -64.33
C ARG A 227 -3.88 -32.74 -65.70
N LEU A 228 -3.75 -31.70 -66.53
CA LEU A 228 -4.30 -31.69 -67.89
C LEU A 228 -3.33 -32.30 -68.93
N LEU A 229 -2.06 -32.52 -68.59
CA LEU A 229 -1.11 -33.26 -69.43
C LEU A 229 -1.21 -34.78 -69.26
N GLU A 230 -1.99 -35.24 -68.29
CA GLU A 230 -2.16 -36.66 -67.95
C GLU A 230 -3.56 -37.16 -68.34
N SER A 231 -3.98 -36.85 -69.57
CA SER A 231 -5.12 -37.49 -70.22
C SER A 231 -4.63 -38.75 -70.96
N PRO A 232 -4.91 -39.98 -70.48
CA PRO A 232 -4.49 -41.18 -71.18
C PRO A 232 -5.30 -41.37 -72.48
N PRO A 233 -4.67 -41.61 -73.65
CA PRO A 233 -5.40 -41.89 -74.88
C PRO A 233 -6.15 -43.22 -74.78
N SER A 234 -7.44 -43.21 -75.10
CA SER A 234 -8.30 -44.39 -75.04
C SER A 234 -8.18 -45.22 -76.33
N VAL A 235 -7.51 -46.37 -76.28
CA VAL A 235 -7.59 -47.41 -77.33
C VAL A 235 -7.61 -48.82 -76.71
N LEU A 236 -8.53 -49.65 -77.19
CA LEU A 236 -8.75 -51.08 -76.93
C LEU A 236 -9.05 -51.76 -78.28
N PRO A 237 -9.11 -53.10 -78.40
CA PRO A 237 -8.33 -54.19 -77.81
C PRO A 237 -7.55 -54.87 -78.98
N PRO A 238 -7.40 -56.21 -79.18
CA PRO A 238 -7.44 -57.38 -78.28
C PRO A 238 -6.23 -58.34 -78.38
N GLY A 239 -6.16 -59.30 -77.44
CA GLY A 239 -5.33 -60.52 -77.53
C GLY A 239 -3.92 -60.39 -76.91
N SER A 240 -3.39 -61.40 -76.20
CA SER A 240 -4.00 -62.64 -75.71
C SER A 240 -3.11 -63.28 -74.63
N ILE A 241 -3.71 -63.77 -73.53
CA ILE A 241 -3.20 -64.81 -72.60
C ILE A 241 -1.84 -64.55 -71.88
N VAL A 242 -1.86 -64.46 -70.54
CA VAL A 242 -1.23 -65.37 -69.53
C VAL A 242 -1.51 -64.83 -68.09
N MET A 243 -1.50 -65.71 -67.09
CA MET A 243 -2.02 -65.57 -65.72
C MET A 243 -1.04 -65.10 -64.61
N LEU A 244 -1.60 -64.43 -63.57
CA LEU A 244 -1.33 -64.57 -62.09
C LEU A 244 0.11 -64.27 -61.53
N PRO A 245 0.34 -64.20 -60.20
CA PRO A 245 -0.29 -63.31 -59.21
C PRO A 245 0.70 -62.64 -58.18
N GLN A 246 0.15 -61.76 -57.34
CA GLN A 246 0.59 -61.29 -55.99
C GLN A 246 2.04 -61.49 -55.46
N ALA A 247 2.71 -60.37 -55.16
CA ALA A 247 3.45 -60.10 -53.89
C ALA A 247 3.62 -58.56 -53.77
N ALA A 248 3.44 -57.83 -52.66
CA ALA A 248 3.54 -58.10 -51.21
C ALA A 248 4.99 -58.20 -50.66
N GLY A 249 5.60 -57.03 -50.44
CA GLY A 249 6.89 -56.84 -49.73
C GLY A 249 7.36 -55.39 -49.87
N GLY A 250 7.93 -54.71 -48.87
CA GLY A 250 8.28 -55.12 -47.50
C GLY A 250 8.50 -53.89 -46.59
N PRO A 251 9.39 -53.97 -45.57
CA PRO A 251 8.90 -54.25 -44.21
C PRO A 251 9.03 -53.10 -43.20
N MET A 252 8.31 -53.24 -42.08
CA MET A 252 8.31 -52.34 -40.93
C MET A 252 9.62 -52.39 -40.12
N GLY A 253 10.02 -51.24 -39.55
CA GLY A 253 11.11 -51.16 -38.57
C GLY A 253 10.67 -51.55 -37.14
N PRO A 254 11.63 -51.86 -36.25
CA PRO A 254 11.36 -52.43 -34.92
C PRO A 254 10.88 -51.40 -33.87
N PRO A 255 10.16 -51.85 -32.82
CA PRO A 255 9.63 -50.99 -31.75
C PRO A 255 10.68 -50.61 -30.67
N PRO A 256 10.44 -49.52 -29.91
CA PRO A 256 11.35 -49.07 -28.84
C PRO A 256 11.19 -49.84 -27.51
N PRO A 257 12.24 -49.91 -26.67
CA PRO A 257 12.23 -50.56 -25.35
C PRO A 257 11.61 -49.70 -24.22
N PRO A 258 11.25 -50.30 -23.06
CA PRO A 258 10.54 -49.64 -21.95
C PRO A 258 11.44 -48.77 -21.05
N PRO A 259 10.85 -47.89 -20.21
CA PRO A 259 11.60 -46.93 -19.39
C PRO A 259 12.13 -47.52 -18.08
N HIS A 260 13.37 -47.19 -17.72
CA HIS A 260 13.94 -47.42 -16.40
C HIS A 260 14.26 -46.09 -15.70
N HIS A 261 13.77 -45.95 -14.45
CA HIS A 261 14.17 -44.89 -13.53
C HIS A 261 15.64 -44.99 -13.15
N LEU A 262 16.34 -43.85 -12.99
CA LEU A 262 17.52 -43.73 -12.13
C LEU A 262 17.85 -42.25 -11.80
N GLY A 263 17.87 -41.93 -10.50
CA GLY A 263 18.80 -41.01 -9.79
C GLY A 263 18.94 -39.52 -10.19
N PRO A 264 18.86 -38.56 -9.24
CA PRO A 264 19.34 -37.19 -9.45
C PRO A 264 20.89 -37.10 -9.35
N PRO A 265 21.56 -36.25 -10.15
CA PRO A 265 23.01 -36.05 -10.06
C PRO A 265 23.42 -35.13 -8.88
N PRO A 266 24.63 -35.32 -8.32
CA PRO A 266 25.17 -34.47 -7.26
C PRO A 266 25.72 -33.13 -7.79
N GLY A 267 25.90 -32.18 -6.88
CA GLY A 267 26.11 -30.77 -7.21
C GLY A 267 27.44 -30.40 -7.89
N HIS A 268 27.39 -29.26 -8.58
CA HIS A 268 28.56 -28.47 -8.95
C HIS A 268 28.42 -27.04 -8.39
N PRO A 269 29.53 -26.40 -7.96
CA PRO A 269 29.50 -25.10 -7.31
C PRO A 269 29.18 -23.99 -8.32
N GLY A 270 28.14 -23.20 -8.04
CA GLY A 270 27.78 -22.05 -8.85
C GLY A 270 28.77 -20.90 -8.69
N HIS A 271 29.12 -20.24 -9.80
CA HIS A 271 29.75 -18.92 -9.78
C HIS A 271 28.83 -17.90 -9.08
N PRO A 272 29.39 -16.93 -8.33
CA PRO A 272 28.58 -15.87 -7.72
C PRO A 272 28.04 -14.90 -8.80
N PRO A 273 26.79 -14.41 -8.67
CA PRO A 273 26.29 -13.30 -9.48
C PRO A 273 27.01 -11.99 -9.11
N PRO A 274 27.03 -10.98 -10.01
CA PRO A 274 27.71 -9.72 -9.76
C PRO A 274 27.08 -8.93 -8.60
N ALA A 275 27.93 -8.44 -7.70
CA ALA A 275 27.52 -7.64 -6.56
C ALA A 275 27.14 -6.20 -6.99
N SER A 276 25.84 -5.92 -7.05
CA SER A 276 25.32 -4.55 -7.12
C SER A 276 23.89 -4.52 -6.57
N MET A 277 23.55 -3.46 -5.82
CA MET A 277 22.26 -3.23 -5.14
C MET A 277 21.98 -4.04 -3.85
N LEU A 278 22.96 -4.12 -2.95
CA LEU A 278 22.65 -4.24 -1.51
C LEU A 278 22.53 -2.82 -0.93
N SER A 279 21.30 -2.29 -0.85
CA SER A 279 21.01 -1.08 -0.09
C SER A 279 21.16 -1.39 1.39
N SER A 280 22.26 -0.95 2.00
CA SER A 280 22.65 -1.22 3.38
C SER A 280 22.11 -0.18 4.36
N GLU A 281 20.87 0.26 4.16
CA GLU A 281 20.17 1.11 5.12
C GLU A 281 19.20 0.24 5.93
N PRO A 282 19.42 0.05 7.25
CA PRO A 282 18.45 -0.67 8.09
C PRO A 282 17.12 0.10 8.10
N PRO A 283 15.97 -0.58 8.26
CA PRO A 283 14.69 0.11 8.35
C PRO A 283 14.75 1.09 9.52
N ARG A 284 14.54 2.38 9.23
CA ARG A 284 14.55 3.44 10.26
C ARG A 284 13.42 3.21 11.25
N THR A 285 13.76 2.62 12.40
CA THR A 285 12.95 2.70 13.61
C THR A 285 12.86 4.17 14.00
N TYR A 286 11.63 4.70 14.06
CA TYR A 286 11.42 6.09 14.43
C TYR A 286 11.41 6.23 15.95
N GLU A 287 12.28 7.09 16.48
CA GLU A 287 12.51 7.30 17.93
C GLU A 287 11.24 7.69 18.72
N TRP A 288 10.22 8.24 18.07
CA TRP A 288 8.94 8.57 18.71
C TRP A 288 8.18 7.33 19.22
N GLN A 289 8.50 6.14 18.71
CA GLN A 289 7.82 4.89 19.06
C GLN A 289 8.16 4.38 20.48
N GLU A 290 9.16 4.96 21.15
CA GLU A 290 9.60 4.58 22.51
C GLU A 290 9.11 5.53 23.62
N ARG A 291 8.50 6.68 23.27
CA ARG A 291 8.01 7.64 24.26
C ARG A 291 6.66 7.20 24.82
N GLY A 292 6.68 6.64 26.03
CA GLY A 292 5.48 6.36 26.80
C GLY A 292 4.65 7.62 27.01
N LEU A 293 3.32 7.49 26.89
CA LEU A 293 2.40 8.60 27.12
C LEU A 293 2.24 8.81 28.63
N PRO A 294 2.59 9.98 29.19
CA PRO A 294 2.26 10.30 30.58
C PRO A 294 0.74 10.38 30.73
N LEU A 295 0.20 9.78 31.79
CA LEU A 295 -1.24 9.80 32.11
C LEU A 295 -1.78 11.23 32.29
N ASP A 296 -0.90 12.18 32.61
CA ASP A 296 -1.22 13.58 32.87
C ASP A 296 -1.79 14.31 31.64
N ASN A 297 -1.55 13.78 30.43
CA ASN A 297 -2.11 14.30 29.17
C ASN A 297 -3.51 13.76 28.85
N VAL A 298 -4.11 12.93 29.71
CA VAL A 298 -5.48 12.41 29.53
C VAL A 298 -6.50 13.50 29.87
N SER A 299 -7.34 13.85 28.89
CA SER A 299 -8.46 14.77 29.09
C SER A 299 -9.55 14.10 29.94
N TYR A 300 -9.58 14.39 31.24
CA TYR A 300 -10.58 13.87 32.16
C TYR A 300 -11.92 14.59 31.99
N ARG A 301 -12.85 14.01 31.22
CA ARG A 301 -14.26 14.39 31.24
C ARG A 301 -15.05 13.44 32.13
N SER A 302 -15.22 13.81 33.40
CA SER A 302 -16.05 13.05 34.35
C SER A 302 -17.52 13.10 33.90
N GLY A 303 -18.00 12.03 33.26
CA GLY A 303 -19.40 11.89 32.94
C GLY A 303 -20.23 11.63 34.19
N GLN A 304 -20.85 12.67 34.74
CA GLN A 304 -21.96 12.49 35.69
C GLN A 304 -23.19 11.97 34.93
N ARG A 305 -23.52 10.69 35.14
CA ARG A 305 -24.87 10.13 35.08
C ARG A 305 -24.98 8.96 36.06
#